data_AF-A0A417CTJ9-F1
#
_entry.id   AF-A0A417CTJ9-F1
#
_cell.length_a   1.000
_cell.length_b   1.000
_cell.length_c   1.000
_cell.angle_alpha   90.00
_cell.angle_beta   90.00
_cell.angle_gamma   90.00
#
_symmetry.space_group_name_H-M   'P 1'
#
loop_
_entity.id
_entity.type
_entity.pdbx_description
1 polymer ?
#
loop_
_entity_poly.entity_id
_entity_poly.type
_entity_poly.pdbx_seq_one_letter_code
_entity_poly.pdbx_strand_id
1 'polypeptide(L)'
;MNKIYGHLKTITRHKFKVMHLCFRCHLYKQGLLHDLSKYSYIELKTGFHYYQGFRSPIDAEKEEKGYSLGWLHHKGRNKHHWEYWLDFGKDGIYACKMPRNYVIEMFCDRVAASMIYQGKDYTDASALNYYIQGRNHILIHKDTDALIYHLLEYLSIHGLDETVHYIVTHKKTGFPLNKEQ
;
A
#
# COMPACT_ATOMS: atom_id res chain seq x y z
N MET A 1 9.27 5.01 25.35
CA MET A 1 8.85 3.73 24.71
C MET A 1 10.04 3.17 23.94
N ASN A 2 10.36 1.88 24.08
CA ASN A 2 11.49 1.27 23.36
C ASN A 2 11.22 1.33 21.84
N LYS A 3 12.08 2.03 21.08
CA LYS A 3 11.94 2.23 19.62
C LYS A 3 11.81 0.91 18.87
N ILE A 4 12.59 -0.10 19.26
CA ILE A 4 12.60 -1.44 18.66
C ILE A 4 11.23 -2.09 18.82
N TYR A 5 10.74 -2.17 20.06
CA TYR A 5 9.45 -2.77 20.36
C TYR A 5 8.29 -2.02 19.68
N GLY A 6 8.32 -0.68 19.72
CA GLY A 6 7.31 0.16 19.05
C GLY A 6 7.27 -0.08 17.54
N HIS A 7 8.44 -0.12 16.89
CA HIS A 7 8.54 -0.36 15.46
C HIS A 7 8.02 -1.76 15.09
N LEU A 8 8.52 -2.81 15.75
CA LEU A 8 8.11 -4.19 15.49
C LEU A 8 6.60 -4.39 15.70
N LYS A 9 6.05 -3.79 16.77
CA LYS A 9 4.61 -3.83 17.05
C LYS A 9 3.81 -3.16 15.93
N THR A 10 4.28 -2.03 15.42
CA THR A 10 3.60 -1.26 14.36
C THR A 10 3.58 -2.04 13.04
N ILE A 11 4.74 -2.49 12.55
CA ILE A 11 4.82 -3.22 11.28
C ILE A 11 4.08 -4.56 11.34
N THR A 12 4.09 -5.23 12.50
CA THR A 12 3.42 -6.52 12.67
C THR A 12 1.90 -6.36 12.73
N ARG A 13 1.39 -5.33 13.42
CA ARG A 13 -0.04 -5.00 13.40
C ARG A 13 -0.52 -4.67 11.99
N HIS A 14 0.26 -3.90 11.23
CA HIS A 14 -0.01 -3.58 9.83
C HIS A 14 -0.10 -4.84 8.99
N LYS A 15 0.95 -5.66 9.01
CA LYS A 15 0.99 -6.93 8.28
C LYS A 15 -0.23 -7.81 8.57
N PHE A 16 -0.61 -7.98 9.83
CA PHE A 16 -1.78 -8.81 10.18
C PHE A 16 -3.10 -8.24 9.68
N LYS A 17 -3.26 -6.91 9.72
CA LYS A 17 -4.46 -6.26 9.21
C LYS A 17 -4.57 -6.39 7.69
N VAL A 18 -3.47 -6.19 6.97
CA VAL A 18 -3.42 -6.42 5.51
C VAL A 18 -3.68 -7.89 5.18
N MET A 19 -3.07 -8.81 5.92
CA MET A 19 -3.31 -10.25 5.75
C MET A 19 -4.81 -10.59 5.90
N HIS A 20 -5.47 -10.06 6.93
CA HIS A 20 -6.91 -10.25 7.12
C HIS A 20 -7.72 -9.72 5.94
N LEU A 21 -7.47 -8.49 5.46
CA LEU A 21 -8.18 -7.93 4.31
C LEU A 21 -7.92 -8.69 3.01
N CYS A 22 -6.67 -9.09 2.76
CA CYS A 22 -6.32 -9.94 1.63
C CYS A 22 -7.05 -11.28 1.68
N PHE A 23 -7.18 -11.89 2.86
CA PHE A 23 -7.90 -13.15 3.02
C PHE A 23 -9.40 -12.99 2.73
N ARG A 24 -10.00 -11.89 3.21
CA ARG A 24 -11.38 -11.50 2.86
C ARG A 24 -11.58 -11.34 1.35
N CYS A 25 -10.56 -10.85 0.64
CA CYS A 25 -10.56 -10.75 -0.83
C CYS A 25 -10.13 -12.05 -1.54
N HIS A 26 -9.97 -13.17 -0.82
CA HIS A 26 -9.46 -14.46 -1.31
C HIS A 26 -8.07 -14.36 -1.99
N LEU A 27 -7.18 -13.51 -1.46
CA LEU A 27 -5.78 -13.32 -1.88
C LEU A 27 -4.82 -13.86 -0.81
N TYR A 28 -4.94 -15.15 -0.49
CA TYR A 28 -4.19 -15.78 0.60
C TYR A 28 -2.67 -15.65 0.44
N LYS A 29 -2.16 -15.87 -0.77
CA LYS A 29 -0.72 -15.75 -1.05
C LYS A 29 -0.21 -14.33 -0.81
N GLN A 30 -0.95 -13.30 -1.26
CA GLN A 30 -0.59 -11.90 -1.04
C GLN A 30 -0.60 -11.59 0.45
N GLY A 31 -1.66 -11.96 1.19
CA GLY A 31 -1.74 -11.70 2.62
C GLY A 31 -0.59 -12.32 3.43
N LEU A 32 -0.21 -13.56 3.12
CA LEU A 32 0.91 -14.25 3.79
C LEU A 32 2.25 -13.57 3.50
N LEU A 33 2.49 -13.17 2.24
CA LEU A 33 3.77 -12.64 1.78
C LEU A 33 3.92 -11.12 1.94
N HIS A 34 2.82 -10.42 2.19
CA HIS A 34 2.80 -8.97 2.33
C HIS A 34 3.87 -8.48 3.32
N ASP A 35 4.70 -7.55 2.88
CA ASP A 35 5.69 -6.84 3.70
C ASP A 35 6.68 -7.69 4.48
N LEU A 36 6.94 -8.93 4.04
CA LEU A 36 7.96 -9.76 4.69
C LEU A 36 9.36 -9.12 4.64
N SER A 37 9.61 -8.23 3.67
CA SER A 37 10.87 -7.48 3.60
C SER A 37 11.12 -6.56 4.80
N LYS A 38 10.06 -6.11 5.51
CA LYS A 38 10.16 -5.25 6.71
C LYS A 38 10.96 -5.91 7.84
N TYR A 39 11.05 -7.23 7.83
CA TYR A 39 11.80 -8.02 8.81
C TYR A 39 13.25 -8.30 8.38
N SER A 40 13.70 -7.74 7.25
CA SER A 40 15.10 -7.80 6.84
C SER A 40 15.98 -6.85 7.66
N TYR A 41 17.27 -7.15 7.74
CA TYR A 41 18.25 -6.30 8.41
C TYR A 41 18.22 -4.84 7.90
N ILE A 42 18.10 -4.63 6.59
CA ILE A 42 18.15 -3.31 5.96
C ILE A 42 16.97 -2.43 6.44
N GLU A 43 15.77 -2.99 6.47
CA GLU A 43 14.57 -2.26 6.89
C GLU A 43 14.48 -2.13 8.41
N LEU A 44 14.82 -3.18 9.17
CA LEU A 44 14.82 -3.12 10.63
C LEU A 44 15.85 -2.13 11.19
N LYS A 45 17.06 -2.07 10.61
CA LYS A 45 18.08 -1.08 11.01
C LYS A 45 17.56 0.35 10.86
N THR A 46 16.93 0.64 9.72
CA THR A 46 16.28 1.93 9.44
C THR A 46 15.16 2.19 10.44
N GLY A 47 14.26 1.23 10.61
CA GLY A 47 13.14 1.30 11.53
C GLY A 47 13.57 1.59 12.97
N PHE A 48 14.53 0.84 13.51
CA PHE A 48 14.98 0.99 14.89
C PHE A 48 15.67 2.32 15.16
N HIS A 49 16.40 2.86 14.17
CA HIS A 49 17.05 4.15 14.29
C HIS A 49 16.04 5.31 14.25
N TYR A 50 15.18 5.31 13.23
CA TYR A 50 14.29 6.43 12.89
C TYR A 50 12.88 6.35 13.49
N TYR A 51 12.54 5.30 14.24
CA TYR A 51 11.20 5.19 14.81
C TYR A 51 10.89 6.31 15.82
N GLN A 52 9.83 7.06 15.52
CA GLN A 52 9.32 8.17 16.33
C GLN A 52 7.93 7.88 16.93
N GLY A 53 7.18 6.92 16.36
CA GLY A 53 5.87 6.49 16.86
C GLY A 53 4.65 7.26 16.34
N PHE A 54 4.85 8.36 15.62
CA PHE A 54 3.75 9.16 15.04
C PHE A 54 3.85 9.33 13.52
N ARG A 55 4.95 8.88 12.90
CA ARG A 55 5.21 8.94 11.45
C ARG A 55 6.15 7.82 11.01
N SER A 56 6.29 7.64 9.70
CA SER A 56 7.12 6.61 9.10
C SER A 56 8.62 6.85 9.39
N PRO A 57 9.37 5.83 9.84
CA PRO A 57 10.83 5.91 9.95
C PRO A 57 11.52 6.25 8.61
N ILE A 58 10.88 5.91 7.49
CA ILE A 58 11.38 6.16 6.14
C ILE A 58 11.45 7.65 5.84
N ASP A 59 10.48 8.43 6.29
CA ASP A 59 10.45 9.86 5.99
C ASP A 59 11.54 10.60 6.79
N ALA A 60 11.82 10.14 8.02
CA ALA A 60 12.92 10.69 8.82
C ALA A 60 14.28 10.34 8.20
N GLU A 61 14.44 9.14 7.63
CA GLU A 61 15.66 8.81 6.89
C GLU A 61 15.83 9.68 5.64
N LYS A 62 14.74 9.95 4.91
CA LYS A 62 14.76 10.85 3.74
C LYS A 62 15.12 12.29 4.11
N GLU A 63 14.63 12.80 5.23
CA GLU A 63 14.97 14.15 5.71
C GLU A 63 16.45 14.27 6.09
N GLU A 64 17.04 13.25 6.70
CA GLU A 64 18.46 13.26 7.08
C GLU A 64 19.39 13.05 5.87
N LYS A 65 19.07 12.09 4.99
CA LYS A 65 19.99 11.62 3.94
C LYS A 65 19.64 12.09 2.53
N GLY A 66 18.45 12.63 2.31
CA GLY A 66 17.88 12.88 0.98
C GLY A 66 17.29 11.63 0.31
N TYR A 67 17.38 10.45 0.93
CA TYR A 67 16.81 9.19 0.45
C TYR A 67 16.56 8.23 1.61
N SER A 68 15.84 7.13 1.37
CA SER A 68 15.70 6.05 2.35
C SER A 68 16.15 4.71 1.77
N LEU A 69 17.21 4.13 2.33
CA LEU A 69 17.65 2.79 1.95
C LEU A 69 16.59 1.74 2.31
N GLY A 70 15.92 1.92 3.45
CA GLY A 70 14.78 1.10 3.85
C GLY A 70 13.67 1.12 2.79
N TRP A 71 13.29 2.30 2.28
CA TRP A 71 12.28 2.42 1.24
C TRP A 71 12.71 1.81 -0.10
N LEU A 72 13.96 2.05 -0.53
CA LEU A 72 14.50 1.47 -1.76
C LEU A 72 14.45 -0.06 -1.72
N HIS A 73 14.85 -0.66 -0.60
CA HIS A 73 14.79 -2.11 -0.39
C HIS A 73 13.35 -2.64 -0.39
N HIS A 74 12.45 -1.93 0.29
CA HIS A 74 11.07 -2.30 0.52
C HIS A 74 10.23 -2.26 -0.76
N LYS A 75 10.22 -1.12 -1.47
CA LYS A 75 9.46 -0.96 -2.71
C LYS A 75 9.97 -1.90 -3.81
N GLY A 76 11.26 -2.27 -3.78
CA GLY A 76 11.86 -3.23 -4.71
C GLY A 76 11.58 -4.70 -4.39
N ARG A 77 10.89 -5.03 -3.29
CA ARG A 77 10.56 -6.42 -2.90
C ARG A 77 9.05 -6.66 -2.75
N ASN A 78 8.27 -5.61 -2.53
CA ASN A 78 6.83 -5.72 -2.35
C ASN A 78 6.10 -5.18 -3.57
N LYS A 79 5.54 -6.10 -4.35
CA LYS A 79 4.95 -5.85 -5.68
C LYS A 79 3.65 -5.05 -5.65
N HIS A 80 3.07 -4.80 -4.47
CA HIS A 80 1.90 -3.92 -4.36
C HIS A 80 2.28 -2.43 -4.35
N HIS A 81 3.55 -2.06 -4.22
CA HIS A 81 3.99 -0.69 -4.48
C HIS A 81 4.08 -0.44 -5.98
N TRP A 82 3.51 0.67 -6.44
CA TRP A 82 3.55 1.06 -7.85
C TRP A 82 4.99 1.30 -8.32
N GLU A 83 5.88 1.74 -7.44
CA GLU A 83 7.31 1.94 -7.75
C GLU A 83 8.05 0.65 -8.12
N TYR A 84 7.55 -0.52 -7.71
CA TYR A 84 8.10 -1.81 -8.14
C TYR A 84 7.98 -1.97 -9.66
N TRP A 85 6.95 -1.36 -10.25
CA TRP A 85 6.58 -1.50 -11.66
C TRP A 85 7.06 -0.31 -12.49
N LEU A 86 8.10 0.38 -12.05
CA LEU A 86 8.82 1.33 -12.88
C LEU A 86 9.96 0.63 -13.60
N ASP A 87 10.10 0.90 -14.89
CA ASP A 87 11.17 0.34 -15.73
C ASP A 87 11.83 1.44 -16.57
N PHE A 88 13.01 1.16 -17.11
CA PHE A 88 13.76 2.07 -17.96
C PHE A 88 13.62 1.68 -19.44
N GLY A 89 13.06 2.59 -20.23
CA GLY A 89 12.97 2.51 -21.67
C GLY A 89 13.93 3.48 -22.36
N LYS A 90 13.82 3.58 -23.69
CA LYS A 90 14.63 4.50 -24.50
C LYS A 90 14.42 5.97 -24.10
N ASP A 91 13.19 6.32 -23.71
CA ASP A 91 12.78 7.69 -23.38
C ASP A 91 12.79 7.98 -21.87
N GLY A 92 13.46 7.13 -21.07
CA GLY A 92 13.54 7.25 -19.62
C GLY A 92 12.60 6.29 -18.88
N ILE A 93 12.21 6.69 -17.67
CA ILE A 93 11.40 5.84 -16.78
C ILE A 93 9.94 5.81 -17.26
N TYR A 94 9.36 4.63 -17.35
CA TYR A 94 7.94 4.45 -17.63
C TYR A 94 7.29 3.51 -16.60
N ALA A 95 5.98 3.65 -16.42
CA ALA A 95 5.20 2.80 -15.53
C ALA A 95 4.62 1.59 -16.28
N CYS A 96 4.94 0.39 -15.80
CA CYS A 96 4.36 -0.86 -16.25
C CYS A 96 2.98 -1.08 -15.59
N LYS A 97 2.07 -1.72 -16.33
CA LYS A 97 0.76 -2.13 -15.79
C LYS A 97 0.97 -3.13 -14.67
N MET A 98 0.43 -2.82 -13.48
CA MET A 98 0.49 -3.71 -12.33
C MET A 98 -0.52 -4.85 -12.51
N PRO A 99 -0.15 -6.11 -12.21
CA PRO A 99 -1.10 -7.20 -12.18
C PRO A 99 -2.21 -6.95 -11.15
N ARG A 100 -3.46 -7.27 -11.52
CA ARG A 100 -4.67 -6.97 -10.76
C ARG A 100 -4.61 -7.41 -9.28
N ASN A 101 -4.03 -8.58 -9.00
CA ASN A 101 -3.89 -9.08 -7.64
C ASN A 101 -3.02 -8.17 -6.75
N TYR A 102 -2.03 -7.49 -7.32
CA TYR A 102 -1.18 -6.54 -6.59
C TYR A 102 -1.85 -5.17 -6.44
N VAL A 103 -2.75 -4.79 -7.36
CA VAL A 103 -3.60 -3.60 -7.19
C VAL A 103 -4.58 -3.79 -6.02
N ILE A 104 -5.16 -4.99 -5.91
CA ILE A 104 -6.03 -5.33 -4.78
C ILE A 104 -5.22 -5.44 -3.47
N GLU A 105 -3.99 -5.97 -3.51
CA GLU A 105 -3.09 -5.94 -2.34
C GLU A 105 -2.77 -4.49 -1.93
N MET A 106 -2.52 -3.59 -2.89
CA MET A 106 -2.31 -2.16 -2.63
C MET A 106 -3.54 -1.49 -2.02
N PHE A 107 -4.75 -1.87 -2.45
CA PHE A 107 -5.99 -1.45 -1.81
C PHE A 107 -6.03 -1.90 -0.34
N CYS A 108 -5.81 -3.19 -0.07
CA CYS A 108 -5.77 -3.72 1.30
C CYS A 108 -4.72 -3.03 2.18
N ASP A 109 -3.53 -2.77 1.63
CA ASP A 109 -2.44 -2.06 2.29
C ASP A 109 -2.85 -0.64 2.73
N ARG A 110 -3.38 0.16 1.79
CA ARG A 110 -3.80 1.55 2.06
C ARG A 110 -4.94 1.63 3.08
N VAL A 111 -5.91 0.72 2.99
CA VAL A 111 -7.02 0.65 3.94
C VAL A 111 -6.51 0.29 5.34
N ALA A 112 -5.68 -0.75 5.45
CA ALA A 112 -5.10 -1.17 6.72
C ALA A 112 -4.22 -0.08 7.35
N ALA A 113 -3.37 0.58 6.56
CA ALA A 113 -2.54 1.69 7.03
C ALA A 113 -3.42 2.83 7.57
N SER A 114 -4.47 3.21 6.84
CA SER A 114 -5.41 4.26 7.26
C SER A 114 -6.09 3.90 8.59
N MET A 115 -6.56 2.66 8.74
CA MET A 115 -7.16 2.17 9.99
C MET A 115 -6.19 2.22 11.18
N ILE A 116 -4.92 1.89 10.95
CA ILE A 116 -3.91 1.84 12.02
C ILE A 116 -3.48 3.24 12.45
N TYR A 117 -3.19 4.13 11.50
CA TYR A 117 -2.67 5.46 11.80
C TYR A 117 -3.73 6.43 12.28
N GLN A 118 -4.96 6.35 11.74
CA GLN A 118 -6.04 7.26 12.12
C GLN A 118 -6.86 6.73 13.31
N GLY A 119 -6.85 5.42 13.56
CA GLY A 119 -7.52 4.82 14.71
C GLY A 119 -9.00 5.17 14.75
N LYS A 120 -9.41 5.96 15.76
CA LYS A 120 -10.80 6.40 15.95
C LYS A 120 -11.27 7.40 14.89
N ASP A 121 -10.34 8.08 14.23
CA ASP A 121 -10.62 9.11 13.22
C ASP A 121 -10.71 8.50 11.81
N TYR A 122 -10.54 7.17 11.69
CA TYR A 122 -10.69 6.45 10.43
C TYR A 122 -12.12 6.52 9.90
N THR A 123 -12.24 6.76 8.59
CA THR A 123 -13.47 6.61 7.81
C THR A 123 -13.16 5.80 6.55
N ASP A 124 -14.17 5.23 5.90
CA ASP A 124 -13.94 4.50 4.64
C ASP A 124 -13.46 5.41 3.49
N ALA A 125 -13.56 6.74 3.63
CA ALA A 125 -12.96 7.71 2.72
C ALA A 125 -11.45 7.95 2.98
N SER A 126 -10.90 7.54 4.13
CA SER A 126 -9.55 7.89 4.55
C SER A 126 -8.47 7.45 3.56
N ALA A 127 -8.58 6.24 3.02
CA ALA A 127 -7.62 5.70 2.06
C ALA A 127 -7.70 6.38 0.68
N LEU A 128 -8.92 6.77 0.25
CA LEU A 128 -9.15 7.55 -0.97
C LEU A 128 -8.55 8.95 -0.84
N ASN A 129 -8.83 9.64 0.27
CA ASN A 129 -8.31 10.98 0.54
C ASN A 129 -6.78 11.01 0.50
N TYR A 130 -6.13 10.04 1.14
CA TYR A 130 -4.68 9.89 1.08
C TYR A 130 -4.17 9.63 -0.35
N TYR A 131 -4.89 8.81 -1.13
CA TYR A 131 -4.52 8.55 -2.52
C TYR A 131 -4.59 9.81 -3.38
N ILE A 132 -5.70 10.56 -3.32
CA ILE A 132 -5.92 11.78 -4.11
C ILE A 132 -4.85 12.84 -3.82
N GLN A 133 -4.48 13.05 -2.56
CA GLN A 133 -3.42 13.99 -2.18
C GLN A 133 -2.08 13.69 -2.84
N GLY A 134 -1.76 12.40 -3.05
CA GLY A 134 -0.52 11.95 -3.68
C GLY A 134 -0.63 11.68 -5.19
N ARG A 135 -1.83 11.53 -5.75
CA ARG A 135 -2.07 10.99 -7.10
C ARG A 135 -1.34 11.76 -8.20
N ASN A 136 -1.25 13.09 -8.09
CA ASN A 136 -0.58 13.93 -9.08
C ASN A 136 0.96 13.94 -8.96
N HIS A 137 1.52 13.30 -7.94
CA HIS A 137 2.97 13.26 -7.68
C HIS A 137 3.59 11.89 -7.96
N ILE A 138 2.81 10.92 -8.47
CA ILE A 138 3.27 9.54 -8.71
C ILE A 138 3.32 9.22 -10.20
N LEU A 139 4.24 8.35 -10.58
CA LEU A 139 4.34 7.79 -11.92
C LEU A 139 3.73 6.38 -11.92
N ILE A 140 2.45 6.28 -12.22
CA ILE A 140 1.68 5.04 -12.17
C ILE A 140 1.03 4.77 -13.53
N HIS A 141 0.95 3.49 -13.94
CA HIS A 141 0.31 3.14 -15.21
C HIS A 141 -1.19 3.45 -15.14
N LYS A 142 -1.76 4.07 -16.19
CA LYS A 142 -3.16 4.53 -16.23
C LYS A 142 -4.20 3.48 -15.80
N ASP A 143 -4.07 2.23 -16.27
CA ASP A 143 -5.00 1.16 -15.88
C ASP A 143 -4.85 0.73 -14.41
N THR A 144 -3.65 0.87 -13.85
CA THR A 144 -3.39 0.61 -12.42
C THR A 144 -4.04 1.71 -11.60
N ASP A 145 -3.83 2.96 -11.99
CA ASP A 145 -4.39 4.18 -11.38
C ASP A 145 -5.93 4.15 -11.37
N ALA A 146 -6.54 3.91 -12.53
CA ALA A 146 -7.99 3.80 -12.65
C ALA A 146 -8.57 2.72 -11.73
N LEU A 147 -7.93 1.55 -11.64
CA LEU A 147 -8.42 0.47 -10.80
C LEU A 147 -8.26 0.78 -9.30
N ILE A 148 -7.11 1.29 -8.85
CA ILE A 148 -6.95 1.62 -7.42
C ILE A 148 -7.88 2.76 -7.01
N TYR A 149 -8.04 3.77 -7.87
CA TYR A 149 -8.97 4.87 -7.64
C TYR A 149 -10.40 4.34 -7.51
N HIS A 150 -10.86 3.54 -8.48
CA HIS A 150 -12.19 2.92 -8.46
C HIS A 150 -12.45 2.13 -7.17
N LEU A 151 -11.50 1.30 -6.73
CA LEU A 151 -11.69 0.48 -5.52
C LEU A 151 -11.76 1.34 -4.24
N LEU A 152 -10.95 2.40 -4.15
CA LEU A 152 -10.96 3.32 -3.02
C LEU A 152 -12.20 4.22 -3.02
N GLU A 153 -12.68 4.64 -4.20
CA GLU A 153 -13.94 5.35 -4.37
C GLU A 153 -15.13 4.48 -3.96
N TYR A 154 -15.17 3.23 -4.46
CA TYR A 154 -16.21 2.27 -4.09
C TYR A 154 -16.24 2.03 -2.56
N LEU A 155 -15.07 1.90 -1.92
CA LEU A 155 -14.96 1.83 -0.46
C LEU A 155 -15.58 3.05 0.22
N SER A 156 -15.24 4.25 -0.23
CA SER A 156 -15.74 5.49 0.39
C SER A 156 -17.25 5.64 0.33
N ILE A 157 -17.91 5.04 -0.67
CA ILE A 157 -19.37 5.16 -0.90
C ILE A 157 -20.13 4.00 -0.24
N HIS A 158 -19.61 2.77 -0.35
CA HIS A 158 -20.35 1.56 -0.02
C HIS A 158 -19.89 0.87 1.26
N GLY A 159 -18.72 1.25 1.78
CA GLY A 159 -18.14 0.61 2.95
C GLY A 159 -17.37 -0.68 2.64
N LEU A 160 -16.67 -1.18 3.65
CA LEU A 160 -15.67 -2.24 3.47
C LEU A 160 -16.28 -3.59 3.06
N ASP A 161 -17.41 -3.98 3.62
CA ASP A 161 -17.96 -5.33 3.43
C ASP A 161 -18.49 -5.51 2.00
N GLU A 162 -19.20 -4.50 1.50
CA GLU A 162 -19.69 -4.37 0.14
C GLU A 162 -18.52 -4.31 -0.85
N THR A 163 -17.45 -3.57 -0.51
CA THR A 163 -16.26 -3.47 -1.37
C THR A 163 -15.52 -4.81 -1.47
N VAL A 164 -15.39 -5.53 -0.36
CA VAL A 164 -14.81 -6.88 -0.36
C VAL A 164 -15.63 -7.82 -1.23
N HIS A 165 -16.96 -7.81 -1.09
CA HIS A 165 -17.86 -8.61 -1.91
C HIS A 165 -17.71 -8.27 -3.40
N TYR A 166 -17.67 -6.97 -3.72
CA TYR A 166 -17.46 -6.46 -5.06
C TYR A 166 -16.12 -6.94 -5.67
N ILE A 167 -15.03 -6.85 -4.91
CA ILE A 167 -13.69 -7.35 -5.30
C ILE A 167 -13.73 -8.85 -5.58
N VAL A 168 -14.30 -9.65 -4.68
CA VAL A 168 -14.36 -11.11 -4.83
C VAL A 168 -15.13 -11.51 -6.10
N THR A 169 -16.23 -10.80 -6.38
CA THR A 169 -17.07 -11.02 -7.57
C THR A 169 -16.33 -10.72 -8.87
N HIS A 170 -15.59 -9.60 -8.91
CA HIS A 170 -15.02 -9.07 -10.16
C HIS A 170 -13.55 -9.39 -10.39
N LYS A 171 -12.78 -9.81 -9.38
CA LYS A 171 -11.33 -9.98 -9.52
C LYS A 171 -10.89 -11.00 -10.57
N LYS A 172 -11.76 -11.94 -10.96
CA LYS A 172 -11.49 -12.91 -12.03
C LYS A 172 -11.90 -12.36 -13.40
N THR A 173 -13.10 -11.82 -13.50
CA THR A 173 -13.75 -11.38 -14.75
C THR A 173 -13.34 -9.97 -15.21
N GLY A 174 -12.87 -9.13 -14.28
CA GLY A 174 -12.57 -7.72 -14.53
C GLY A 174 -13.57 -6.79 -13.83
N PHE A 175 -13.16 -5.54 -13.64
CA PHE A 175 -13.98 -4.51 -13.01
C PHE A 175 -14.65 -3.63 -14.07
N PRO A 176 -15.92 -3.26 -13.92
CA PRO A 176 -16.59 -2.27 -14.76
C PRO A 176 -16.05 -0.86 -14.45
N LEU A 177 -14.88 -0.54 -15.01
CA LEU A 177 -14.29 0.79 -14.90
C LEU A 177 -14.96 1.73 -15.90
N ASN A 178 -15.37 2.92 -15.43
CA ASN A 178 -15.79 3.99 -16.33
C ASN A 178 -14.56 4.49 -17.10
N LYS A 179 -14.66 4.57 -18.43
CA LYS A 179 -13.53 4.95 -19.30
C LYS A 179 -13.15 6.44 -19.23
N GLU A 180 -13.82 7.22 -18.39
CA GLU A 180 -13.71 8.68 -18.31
C GLU A 180 -13.01 9.19 -17.03
N GLN A 181 -12.44 8.31 -16.19
CA GLN A 181 -11.69 8.66 -14.97
C GLN A 181 -10.16 8.60 -15.15
#